data_AF-A0A7Y1VGN3-F1
#
_entry.id   AF-A0A7Y1VGN3-F1
#
_cell.length_a   1.000
_cell.length_b   1.000
_cell.length_c   1.000
_cell.angle_alpha   90.00
_cell.angle_beta   90.00
_cell.angle_gamma   90.00
#
_symmetry.space_group_name_H-M   'P 1'
#
loop_
_entity.id
_entity.type
_entity.pdbx_description
1 polymer ?
#
loop_
_entity_poly.entity_id
_entity_poly.type
_entity_poly.pdbx_seq_one_letter_code
_entity_poly.pdbx_strand_id
1 'polypeptide(L)'
;MQGTDYKQHHKQQSLDELSTPLWEVTYCVLDLETTGGSATTCEITEIGAVKYRGGEPAGTFQTLVNPGCEIPPTITILTGIT
;
A
#
# COMPACT_ATOMS: atom_id res chain seq x y z
N MET A 1 -41.81 40.36 24.27
CA MET A 1 -40.41 40.50 24.69
C MET A 1 -39.78 39.12 24.72
N GLN A 2 -38.54 39.04 24.23
CA GLN A 2 -37.72 37.88 23.81
C GLN A 2 -37.74 36.58 24.64
N GLY A 3 -37.36 35.48 23.96
CA GLY A 3 -36.56 34.36 24.49
C GLY A 3 -37.05 33.00 23.97
N THR A 4 -36.28 32.12 23.34
CA THR A 4 -34.83 32.00 23.16
C THR A 4 -34.51 31.11 21.96
N ASP A 5 -33.33 31.39 21.42
CA ASP A 5 -32.56 30.82 20.31
C ASP A 5 -32.42 29.29 20.34
N TYR A 6 -32.71 28.62 19.21
CA TYR A 6 -32.25 27.26 18.93
C TYR A 6 -31.27 27.31 17.74
N LYS A 7 -30.01 27.65 18.04
CA LYS A 7 -28.90 27.37 17.12
C LYS A 7 -28.56 25.89 17.20
N GLN A 8 -29.09 25.12 16.27
CA GLN A 8 -28.57 23.80 15.92
C GLN A 8 -27.12 23.96 15.46
N HIS A 9 -26.17 23.70 16.35
CA HIS A 9 -24.76 23.63 15.98
C HIS A 9 -24.52 22.30 15.28
N HIS A 10 -24.49 22.32 13.94
CA HIS A 10 -23.93 21.22 13.16
C HIS A 10 -22.46 21.07 13.55
N LYS A 11 -22.15 20.04 14.35
CA LYS A 11 -20.78 19.70 14.73
C LYS A 11 -20.11 19.05 13.51
N GLN A 12 -19.17 19.75 12.89
CA GLN A 12 -18.32 19.19 11.84
C GLN A 12 -17.45 18.09 12.47
N GLN A 13 -17.56 16.86 11.98
CA GLN A 13 -16.72 15.76 12.44
C GLN A 13 -15.27 15.95 11.99
N SER A 14 -14.30 15.56 12.83
CA SER A 14 -12.88 15.53 12.44
C SER A 14 -12.59 14.33 11.54
N LEU A 15 -11.51 14.37 10.78
CA LEU A 15 -11.09 13.25 9.92
C LEU A 15 -10.87 11.95 10.72
N ASP A 16 -10.44 12.08 11.99
CA ASP A 16 -10.23 10.95 12.91
C ASP A 16 -11.52 10.21 13.25
N GLU A 17 -12.69 10.86 13.10
CA GLU A 17 -14.01 10.25 13.34
C GLU A 17 -14.58 9.57 12.08
N LEU A 18 -13.90 9.65 10.93
CA LEU A 18 -14.43 9.18 9.64
C LEU A 18 -13.96 7.78 9.23
N SER A 19 -12.92 7.22 9.86
CA SER A 19 -12.41 5.88 9.55
C SER A 19 -11.47 5.33 10.62
N THR A 20 -11.17 4.03 10.55
CA THR A 20 -10.09 3.43 11.35
C THR A 20 -8.74 3.92 10.84
N PRO A 21 -7.87 4.53 11.68
CA PRO A 21 -6.55 4.96 11.27
C PRO A 21 -5.70 3.82 10.71
N LEU A 22 -4.80 4.11 9.76
CA LEU A 22 -3.96 3.09 9.14
C LEU A 22 -3.08 2.35 10.16
N TRP A 23 -2.63 3.03 11.21
CA TRP A 23 -1.86 2.41 12.29
C TRP A 23 -2.71 1.50 13.19
N GLU A 24 -4.04 1.53 13.12
CA GLU A 24 -4.92 0.63 13.88
C GLU A 24 -5.38 -0.60 13.07
N VAL A 25 -5.06 -0.67 11.77
CA VAL A 25 -5.42 -1.81 10.92
C VAL A 25 -4.28 -2.81 10.74
N THR A 26 -4.63 -4.04 10.37
CA THR A 26 -3.65 -5.01 9.85
C THR A 26 -3.57 -4.86 8.34
N TYR A 27 -2.40 -4.54 7.80
CA TYR A 27 -2.19 -4.32 6.37
C TYR A 27 -0.84 -4.88 5.91
N CYS A 28 -0.58 -4.86 4.61
CA CYS A 28 0.70 -5.25 4.03
C CYS A 28 1.19 -4.13 3.13
N VAL A 29 2.45 -3.73 3.29
CA VAL A 29 3.17 -2.96 2.27
C VAL A 29 3.74 -3.98 1.29
N LEU A 30 3.50 -3.77 0.00
CA LEU A 30 3.93 -4.64 -1.08
C LEU A 30 4.84 -3.84 -2.02
N ASP A 31 5.93 -4.45 -2.43
CA ASP A 31 6.84 -3.97 -3.46
C ASP A 31 7.08 -5.08 -4.48
N LEU A 32 7.19 -4.72 -5.75
CA LEU A 32 7.34 -5.67 -6.85
C LEU A 32 8.44 -5.20 -7.79
N GLU A 33 9.27 -6.15 -8.21
CA GLU A 33 10.14 -5.99 -9.37
C GLU A 33 9.53 -6.76 -10.54
N THR A 34 9.66 -6.22 -11.76
CA THR A 34 9.00 -6.75 -12.95
C THR A 34 9.91 -6.70 -14.17
N THR A 35 9.55 -7.42 -15.23
CA THR A 35 10.23 -7.38 -16.53
C THR A 35 9.95 -6.08 -17.33
N GLY A 36 9.30 -5.08 -16.72
CA GLY A 36 8.97 -3.78 -17.31
C GLY A 36 7.75 -3.11 -16.66
N GLY A 37 7.41 -1.89 -17.10
CA GLY A 37 6.42 -1.04 -16.42
C GLY A 37 4.94 -1.32 -16.71
N SER A 38 4.60 -2.36 -17.47
CA SER A 38 3.22 -2.63 -17.91
C SER A 38 2.63 -3.83 -17.18
N ALA A 39 1.55 -3.62 -16.42
CA ALA A 39 0.84 -4.70 -15.74
C ALA A 39 0.12 -5.67 -16.69
N THR A 40 -0.04 -5.34 -17.98
CA THR A 40 -0.73 -6.20 -18.96
C THR A 40 0.22 -7.03 -19.80
N THR A 41 1.51 -6.67 -19.85
CA THR A 41 2.48 -7.27 -20.77
C THR A 41 3.81 -7.63 -20.12
N CYS A 42 4.02 -7.29 -18.86
CA CYS A 42 5.25 -7.60 -18.12
C CYS A 42 4.92 -8.55 -16.95
N GLU A 43 5.92 -9.33 -16.57
CA GLU A 43 5.82 -10.38 -15.57
C GLU A 43 6.58 -9.99 -14.30
N ILE A 44 6.24 -10.61 -13.17
CA ILE A 44 6.88 -10.36 -11.87
C ILE A 44 8.18 -11.15 -11.76
N THR A 45 9.24 -10.49 -11.29
CA THR A 45 10.57 -11.10 -11.02
C THR A 45 10.87 -11.20 -9.53
N GLU A 46 10.28 -10.35 -8.69
CA GLU A 46 10.39 -10.42 -7.23
C GLU A 46 9.09 -9.95 -6.56
N ILE A 47 8.78 -10.55 -5.40
CA ILE A 47 7.75 -10.05 -4.47
C ILE A 47 8.41 -9.75 -3.12
N GLY A 48 8.32 -8.49 -2.68
CA GLY A 48 8.67 -8.05 -1.34
C GLY A 48 7.43 -7.63 -0.55
N ALA A 49 7.30 -8.06 0.70
CA ALA A 49 6.13 -7.76 1.52
C ALA A 49 6.49 -7.57 3.00
N VAL A 50 5.89 -6.56 3.63
CA VAL A 50 5.95 -6.34 5.08
C VAL A 50 4.54 -6.22 5.63
N LYS A 51 4.17 -7.15 6.49
CA LYS A 51 2.89 -7.10 7.21
C LYS A 51 3.02 -6.18 8.41
N TYR A 52 2.03 -5.32 8.62
CA TYR A 52 1.91 -4.45 9.78
C TYR A 52 0.64 -4.78 10.57
N ARG A 53 0.68 -4.55 11.88
CA ARG A 53 -0.48 -4.58 12.77
C ARG A 53 -0.25 -3.59 13.90
N GLY A 54 -1.19 -2.67 14.10
CA GLY A 54 -1.04 -1.70 15.19
C GLY A 54 0.10 -0.71 14.96
N GLY A 55 0.44 -0.41 13.70
CA GLY A 55 1.57 0.45 13.33
C GLY A 55 2.93 -0.24 13.38
N GLU A 56 3.00 -1.48 13.89
CA GLU A 56 4.25 -2.22 14.06
C GLU A 56 4.42 -3.33 13.00
N PRO A 57 5.65 -3.58 12.53
CA PRO A 57 5.93 -4.72 11.66
C PRO A 57 5.62 -6.06 12.36
N ALA A 58 4.80 -6.87 11.72
CA ALA A 58 4.37 -8.19 12.20
C ALA A 58 5.06 -9.35 11.45
N GLY A 59 5.75 -9.07 10.34
CA GLY A 59 6.51 -10.06 9.59
C GLY A 59 6.92 -9.56 8.22
N THR A 60 7.95 -10.17 7.65
CA THR A 60 8.46 -9.88 6.31
C THR A 60 8.40 -11.14 5.44
N PHE A 61 8.28 -10.93 4.14
CA PHE A 61 8.35 -11.96 3.13
C PHE A 61 9.09 -11.39 1.92
N GLN A 62 9.98 -12.19 1.34
CA GLN A 62 10.63 -11.87 0.08
C GLN A 62 10.86 -13.17 -0.70
N THR A 63 10.58 -13.13 -2.00
CA THR A 63 10.95 -14.22 -2.91
C THR A 63 11.23 -13.68 -4.29
N LEU A 64 12.25 -14.26 -4.93
CA LEU A 64 12.36 -14.20 -6.38
C LEU A 64 11.26 -15.06 -7.01
N VAL A 65 10.82 -14.65 -8.19
CA VAL A 65 9.83 -15.32 -9.02
C VAL A 65 10.45 -15.58 -10.38
N ASN A 66 10.27 -16.77 -10.93
CA ASN A 66 10.64 -17.04 -12.32
C ASN A 66 9.56 -16.44 -13.23
N PRO A 67 9.85 -15.39 -14.02
CA PRO A 67 8.86 -14.73 -14.86
C PRO A 67 8.43 -15.56 -16.09
N GLY A 68 9.08 -16.70 -16.35
CA GLY A 68 8.77 -17.58 -17.49
C GLY A 68 9.13 -16.97 -18.86
N CYS A 69 9.83 -15.83 -18.88
CA CYS A 69 10.28 -15.11 -20.06
C CYS A 69 11.66 -14.45 -19.81
N GLU A 70 12.29 -13.95 -20.86
CA GLU A 70 13.55 -13.20 -20.74
C GLU A 70 13.31 -11.84 -20.07
N ILE A 71 14.20 -11.45 -19.15
CA ILE A 71 14.20 -10.12 -18.54
C ILE A 71 14.96 -9.16 -19.48
N PRO A 72 14.37 -8.05 -19.93
CA PRO A 72 15.06 -7.11 -20.81
C PRO A 72 16.35 -6.57 -20.17
N PRO A 73 17.46 -6.41 -20.91
CA PRO A 73 18.73 -5.97 -20.33
C PRO A 73 18.67 -4.66 -19.55
N THR A 74 17.83 -3.71 -19.98
CA THR A 74 17.62 -2.44 -19.26
C THR A 74 17.00 -2.65 -17.88
N ILE A 75 16.12 -3.65 -17.74
CA ILE A 75 15.51 -4.02 -16.47
C ILE A 75 16.51 -4.77 -15.62
N THR A 76 17.24 -5.74 -16.17
CA THR A 76 18.33 -6.43 -15.46
C THR A 76 19.37 -5.45 -14.92
N ILE A 77 19.72 -4.40 -15.66
CA ILE A 77 20.64 -3.35 -15.18
C ILE A 77 20.02 -2.55 -14.02
N LEU A 78 18.72 -2.28 -14.07
CA LEU A 78 18.01 -1.49 -13.06
C LEU A 78 17.83 -2.27 -11.75
N THR A 79 17.48 -3.56 -11.85
CA THR A 79 17.03 -4.37 -10.70
C THR A 79 18.06 -5.39 -10.25
N GLY A 80 19.03 -5.74 -11.10
CA GLY A 80 20.03 -6.79 -10.84
C GLY A 80 19.53 -8.22 -11.03
N ILE A 81 18.29 -8.43 -11.49
CA ILE A 81 17.67 -9.75 -11.67
C ILE A 81 17.84 -10.24 -13.12
N THR A 82 18.27 -11.49 -13.31
CA THR A 82 18.63 -12.11 -14.60
C THR A 82 17.73 -13.28 -14.98
#